data_AF-A0A9D8KXM5-F1
#
_entry.id   AF-A0A9D8KXM5-F1
#
_cell.length_a   1.000
_cell.length_b   1.000
_cell.length_c   1.000
_cell.angle_alpha   90.00
_cell.angle_beta   90.00
_cell.angle_gamma   90.00
#
_symmetry.space_group_name_H-M   'P 1'
#
loop_
_entity.id
_entity.type
_entity.pdbx_description
1 polymer ?
#
loop_
_entity_poly.entity_id
_entity_poly.type
_entity_poly.pdbx_seq_one_letter_code
_entity_poly.pdbx_strand_id
1 'polypeptide(L)'
;MRIPRLVRGSVHRQPRPRLLAPGHPALPRQASPQEISMHPRAHALLLLLACASAQAAPAVSPATTPAQAGMLDVATLAPGFSLDMRYAGSDNFTGRPVPGYDAPRCYLLEPAAQALARVQRTLQAQGRALRLYDCYRPVRSVQSFVAWAHDPADQQAKPRYYPNIDKSRLLDGYIAEHSGHSRGATVDLGLLDCREDGCVEVDMGTGFDRFDPLAHTDSPDITPQQRRNRQLLLDAMRAEGFANYPMEWWHYTFRPEPTPDTAYDFPVR
;
A
#
# COMPACT_ATOMS: atom_id res chain seq x y z
N MET A 1 -27.32 -62.83 3.58
CA MET A 1 -27.93 -61.94 4.59
C MET A 1 -28.54 -60.75 3.86
N ARG A 2 -29.87 -60.67 3.79
CA ARG A 2 -30.63 -59.72 2.96
C ARG A 2 -30.96 -58.46 3.78
N ILE A 3 -30.66 -57.28 3.25
CA ILE A 3 -31.03 -55.97 3.81
C ILE A 3 -32.30 -55.49 3.07
N PRO A 4 -33.42 -55.17 3.75
CA PRO A 4 -34.65 -54.76 3.08
C PRO A 4 -34.69 -53.26 2.74
N ARG A 5 -35.35 -52.95 1.62
CA ARG A 5 -35.63 -51.64 1.03
C ARG A 5 -37.01 -51.10 1.46
N LEU A 6 -37.06 -49.77 1.58
CA LEU A 6 -38.16 -48.81 1.37
C LEU A 6 -39.51 -49.01 2.07
N VAL A 7 -40.03 -47.91 2.67
CA VAL A 7 -41.32 -47.31 2.27
C VAL A 7 -41.28 -45.78 2.49
N ARG A 8 -41.50 -44.99 1.43
CA ARG A 8 -41.88 -43.56 1.51
C ARG A 8 -43.40 -43.49 1.63
N GLY A 9 -43.90 -42.86 2.70
CA GLY A 9 -45.33 -42.60 2.89
C GLY A 9 -45.77 -41.32 2.20
N SER A 10 -46.67 -41.44 1.23
CA SER A 10 -47.47 -40.33 0.68
C SER A 10 -48.62 -40.03 1.64
N VAL A 11 -48.78 -38.77 2.05
CA VAL A 11 -49.96 -38.32 2.80
C VAL A 11 -50.84 -37.46 1.88
N HIS A 12 -52.03 -37.99 1.61
CA HIS A 12 -53.13 -37.33 0.91
C HIS A 12 -53.65 -36.12 1.70
N ARG A 13 -53.84 -35.01 0.99
CA ARG A 13 -54.59 -33.83 1.47
C ARG A 13 -56.09 -34.14 1.51
N GLN A 14 -56.73 -33.85 2.65
CA GLN A 14 -58.18 -33.68 2.76
C GLN A 14 -58.54 -32.18 2.87
N PRO A 15 -59.70 -31.75 2.33
CA PRO A 15 -60.12 -30.36 2.36
C PRO A 15 -60.77 -30.02 3.72
N ARG A 16 -60.43 -28.86 4.29
CA ARG A 16 -61.11 -28.30 5.46
C ARG A 16 -62.17 -27.26 5.07
N PRO A 17 -63.29 -27.18 5.81
CA PRO A 17 -64.47 -26.42 5.46
C PRO A 17 -64.32 -24.90 5.67
N ARG A 18 -65.08 -24.14 4.86
CA ARG A 18 -65.25 -22.68 4.96
C ARG A 18 -65.88 -22.30 6.31
N LEU A 19 -65.20 -21.47 7.09
CA LEU A 19 -65.78 -20.76 8.23
C LEU A 19 -66.13 -19.32 7.82
N LEU A 20 -67.36 -18.91 8.11
CA LEU A 20 -67.89 -17.57 7.87
C LEU A 20 -67.19 -16.52 8.74
N ALA A 21 -66.88 -15.36 8.14
CA ALA A 21 -66.45 -14.17 8.86
C ALA A 21 -67.67 -13.41 9.43
N PRO A 22 -67.62 -12.90 10.68
CA PRO A 22 -68.63 -11.99 11.21
C PRO A 22 -68.46 -10.57 10.63
N GLY A 23 -69.60 -9.92 10.40
CA GLY A 23 -69.74 -8.68 9.63
C GLY A 23 -69.12 -7.42 10.25
N HIS A 24 -68.68 -6.53 9.36
CA HIS A 24 -68.28 -5.16 9.67
C HIS A 24 -69.50 -4.23 9.73
N PRO A 25 -69.62 -3.35 10.73
CA PRO A 25 -70.54 -2.22 10.66
C PRO A 25 -69.97 -1.10 9.79
N ALA A 26 -70.88 -0.39 9.12
CA ALA A 26 -70.65 0.58 8.06
C ALA A 26 -69.88 1.84 8.51
N LEU A 27 -69.05 2.35 7.58
CA LEU A 27 -68.33 3.63 7.67
C LEU A 27 -69.28 4.82 7.43
N PRO A 28 -69.15 5.94 8.19
CA PRO A 28 -69.82 7.19 7.85
C PRO A 28 -69.07 7.95 6.75
N ARG A 29 -69.86 8.70 5.98
CA ARG A 29 -69.52 9.49 4.79
C ARG A 29 -68.36 10.47 5.01
N GLN A 30 -67.52 10.55 3.97
CA GLN A 30 -66.41 11.47 3.79
C GLN A 30 -66.85 12.95 3.83
N ALA A 31 -66.13 13.75 4.60
CA ALA A 31 -66.11 15.21 4.48
C ALA A 31 -64.96 15.60 3.53
N SER A 32 -65.25 16.52 2.62
CA SER A 32 -64.33 17.03 1.59
C SER A 32 -63.08 17.69 2.22
N PRO A 33 -61.88 17.45 1.67
CA PRO A 33 -60.67 18.11 2.15
C PRO A 33 -60.65 19.58 1.73
N GLN A 34 -60.50 20.47 2.72
CA GLN A 34 -60.10 21.86 2.50
C GLN A 34 -58.65 21.89 2.03
N GLU A 35 -58.41 22.60 0.92
CA GLU A 35 -57.09 22.86 0.37
C GLU A 35 -56.25 23.67 1.36
N ILE A 36 -55.31 23.00 2.02
CA ILE A 36 -54.21 23.67 2.72
C ILE A 36 -53.11 23.88 1.70
N SER A 37 -52.95 25.15 1.28
CA SER A 37 -51.82 25.64 0.49
C SER A 37 -50.50 25.36 1.23
N MET A 38 -49.84 24.25 0.88
CA MET A 38 -48.47 23.99 1.29
C MET A 38 -47.54 24.80 0.39
N HIS A 39 -47.01 25.89 0.94
CA HIS A 39 -45.89 26.62 0.35
C HIS A 39 -44.69 25.66 0.17
N PRO A 40 -43.99 25.68 -0.98
CA PRO A 40 -42.80 24.87 -1.16
C PRO A 40 -41.73 25.36 -0.19
N ARG A 41 -41.40 24.52 0.81
CA ARG A 41 -40.18 24.70 1.60
C ARG A 41 -39.01 24.49 0.63
N ALA A 42 -38.40 25.59 0.21
CA ALA A 42 -37.14 25.55 -0.52
C ALA A 42 -36.10 24.85 0.36
N HIS A 43 -35.83 23.59 0.06
CA HIS A 43 -34.66 22.91 0.57
C HIS A 43 -33.44 23.59 -0.07
N ALA A 44 -32.81 24.50 0.67
CA ALA A 44 -31.51 25.03 0.31
C ALA A 44 -30.51 23.86 0.32
N LEU A 45 -30.23 23.31 -0.86
CA LEU A 45 -29.17 22.34 -1.07
C LEU A 45 -27.85 23.09 -0.85
N LEU A 46 -27.30 22.99 0.36
CA LEU A 46 -25.97 23.49 0.67
C LEU A 46 -24.97 22.60 -0.08
N LEU A 47 -24.62 22.99 -1.31
CA LEU A 47 -23.48 22.43 -2.05
C LEU A 47 -22.23 22.76 -1.23
N LEU A 48 -21.81 21.83 -0.38
CA LEU A 48 -20.45 21.78 0.14
C LEU A 48 -19.54 21.58 -1.08
N LEU A 49 -19.05 22.68 -1.66
CA LEU A 49 -17.87 22.63 -2.50
C LEU A 49 -16.73 22.14 -1.60
N ALA A 50 -16.50 20.83 -1.59
CA ALA A 50 -15.21 20.30 -1.22
C ALA A 50 -14.23 20.79 -2.28
N CYS A 51 -13.58 21.92 -2.01
CA CYS A 51 -12.37 22.29 -2.72
C CYS A 51 -11.36 21.18 -2.46
N ALA A 52 -11.26 20.23 -3.39
CA ALA A 52 -10.12 19.34 -3.45
C ALA A 52 -8.92 20.24 -3.73
N SER A 53 -8.18 20.60 -2.68
CA SER A 53 -6.91 21.28 -2.81
C SER A 53 -6.01 20.36 -3.62
N ALA A 54 -5.73 20.70 -4.87
CA ALA A 54 -4.65 20.06 -5.60
C ALA A 54 -3.36 20.37 -4.82
N GLN A 55 -2.82 19.38 -4.12
CA GLN A 55 -1.54 19.54 -3.43
C GLN A 55 -0.50 19.87 -4.50
N ALA A 56 0.12 21.05 -4.42
CA ALA A 56 1.15 21.45 -5.36
C ALA A 56 2.32 20.44 -5.32
N ALA A 57 2.98 20.24 -6.45
CA ALA A 57 4.19 19.41 -6.49
C ALA A 57 5.23 19.93 -5.47
N PRO A 58 5.95 19.05 -4.77
CA PRO A 58 6.94 19.47 -3.79
C PRO A 58 8.04 20.30 -4.44
N ALA A 59 8.48 21.36 -3.76
CA ALA A 59 9.58 22.19 -4.23
C ALA A 59 10.91 21.42 -4.09
N VAL A 60 11.78 21.51 -5.10
CA VAL A 60 13.11 20.90 -5.04
C VAL A 60 14.04 21.77 -4.20
N SER A 61 14.59 21.20 -3.14
CA SER A 61 15.54 21.82 -2.23
C SER A 61 16.86 22.15 -2.94
N PRO A 62 17.53 23.27 -2.58
CA PRO A 62 18.87 23.58 -3.07
C PRO A 62 19.98 22.72 -2.41
N ALA A 63 19.64 21.84 -1.47
CA ALA A 63 20.62 20.97 -0.81
C ALA A 63 21.31 20.05 -1.82
N THR A 64 22.64 20.00 -1.76
CA THR A 64 23.49 19.20 -2.66
C THR A 64 24.14 18.00 -1.97
N THR A 65 23.91 17.83 -0.67
CA THR A 65 24.49 16.77 0.15
C THR A 65 23.47 16.27 1.18
N PRO A 66 23.62 15.02 1.68
CA PRO A 66 22.81 14.51 2.78
C PRO A 66 22.85 15.43 4.01
N ALA A 67 24.02 15.93 4.38
CA ALA A 67 24.20 16.81 5.54
C ALA A 67 23.43 18.13 5.40
N GLN A 68 23.48 18.79 4.23
CA GLN A 68 22.69 19.99 3.96
C GLN A 68 21.18 19.74 4.00
N ALA A 69 20.75 18.52 3.64
CA ALA A 69 19.36 18.10 3.68
C ALA A 69 18.90 17.61 5.06
N GLY A 70 19.78 17.52 6.06
CA GLY A 70 19.43 16.92 7.36
C GLY A 70 19.18 15.41 7.29
N MET A 71 19.80 14.73 6.32
CA MET A 71 19.72 13.29 6.15
C MET A 71 20.93 12.57 6.73
N LEU A 72 20.67 11.41 7.33
CA LEU A 72 21.67 10.54 7.93
C LEU A 72 21.81 9.24 7.13
N ASP A 73 23.00 8.67 7.11
CA ASP A 73 23.21 7.29 6.65
C ASP A 73 22.73 6.34 7.73
N VAL A 74 21.68 5.56 7.43
CA VAL A 74 21.05 4.68 8.43
C VAL A 74 22.02 3.58 8.92
N ALA A 75 22.98 3.18 8.09
CA ALA A 75 23.95 2.15 8.45
C ALA A 75 24.88 2.58 9.59
N THR A 76 24.98 3.89 9.84
CA THR A 76 25.75 4.44 10.96
C THR A 76 24.98 4.46 12.29
N LEU A 77 23.65 4.23 12.26
CA LEU A 77 22.77 4.40 13.42
C LEU A 77 22.47 3.09 14.17
N ALA A 78 22.55 1.94 13.48
CA ALA A 78 22.43 0.63 14.09
C ALA A 78 23.20 -0.42 13.26
N PRO A 79 23.83 -1.41 13.89
CA PRO A 79 24.44 -2.51 13.17
C PRO A 79 23.36 -3.41 12.54
N GLY A 80 23.76 -4.25 11.58
CA GLY A 80 22.97 -5.37 11.09
C GLY A 80 21.86 -5.02 10.09
N PHE A 81 21.77 -3.79 9.61
CA PHE A 81 21.05 -3.52 8.36
C PHE A 81 21.70 -4.29 7.21
N SER A 82 20.89 -4.97 6.41
CA SER A 82 21.33 -5.54 5.13
C SER A 82 21.00 -4.56 4.02
N LEU A 83 22.01 -3.99 3.37
CA LEU A 83 21.81 -3.07 2.25
C LEU A 83 21.80 -3.84 0.93
N ASP A 84 20.67 -3.81 0.25
CA ASP A 84 20.48 -4.37 -1.09
C ASP A 84 19.89 -3.27 -1.98
N MET A 85 20.62 -2.16 -2.08
CA MET A 85 20.18 -0.92 -2.73
C MET A 85 20.01 -1.13 -4.23
N ARG A 86 18.82 -1.58 -4.65
CA ARG A 86 18.56 -2.14 -5.99
C ARG A 86 18.85 -1.18 -7.12
N TYR A 87 18.65 0.10 -6.87
CA TYR A 87 18.84 1.15 -7.86
C TYR A 87 20.29 1.60 -8.03
N ALA A 88 21.20 1.21 -7.12
CA ALA A 88 22.64 1.36 -7.33
C ALA A 88 23.24 0.26 -8.22
N GLY A 89 22.51 -0.84 -8.45
CA GLY A 89 22.91 -1.96 -9.28
C GLY A 89 22.01 -2.15 -10.51
N SER A 90 22.13 -3.29 -11.18
CA SER A 90 21.30 -3.66 -12.34
C SER A 90 20.12 -4.57 -12.00
N ASP A 91 20.00 -5.06 -10.76
CA ASP A 91 18.94 -5.97 -10.32
C ASP A 91 17.66 -5.21 -9.92
N ASN A 92 17.14 -4.42 -10.86
CA ASN A 92 15.92 -3.62 -10.76
C ASN A 92 15.17 -3.62 -12.11
N PHE A 93 13.94 -3.09 -12.13
CA PHE A 93 13.08 -3.12 -13.33
C PHE A 93 13.61 -2.33 -14.53
N THR A 94 14.58 -1.44 -14.36
CA THR A 94 15.24 -0.73 -15.47
C THR A 94 16.44 -1.49 -16.04
N GLY A 95 16.89 -2.56 -15.36
CA GLY A 95 18.00 -3.42 -15.78
C GLY A 95 19.39 -2.79 -15.69
N ARG A 96 19.54 -1.61 -15.07
CA ARG A 96 20.80 -0.87 -14.94
C ARG A 96 20.80 0.02 -13.69
N PRO A 97 21.98 0.50 -13.25
CA PRO A 97 22.04 1.54 -12.23
C PRO A 97 21.20 2.76 -12.63
N VAL A 98 20.40 3.24 -11.69
CA VAL A 98 19.44 4.31 -11.91
C VAL A 98 20.16 5.65 -11.77
N PRO A 99 19.91 6.63 -12.66
CA PRO A 99 20.51 7.96 -12.55
C PRO A 99 20.33 8.56 -11.15
N GLY A 100 21.41 9.00 -10.52
CA GLY A 100 21.42 9.55 -9.16
C GLY A 100 21.86 8.58 -8.06
N TYR A 101 22.00 7.28 -8.36
CA TYR A 101 22.57 6.29 -7.44
C TYR A 101 24.02 6.00 -7.81
N ASP A 102 24.95 6.66 -7.12
CA ASP A 102 26.40 6.47 -7.31
C ASP A 102 26.99 5.49 -6.28
N ALA A 103 26.25 5.17 -5.22
CA ALA A 103 26.63 4.23 -4.17
C ALA A 103 25.43 3.49 -3.57
N PRO A 104 25.63 2.27 -3.03
CA PRO A 104 24.59 1.52 -2.32
C PRO A 104 24.43 2.02 -0.87
N ARG A 105 23.94 3.26 -0.70
CA ARG A 105 23.67 3.86 0.60
C ARG A 105 22.20 4.19 0.81
N CYS A 106 21.76 4.14 2.05
CA CYS A 106 20.41 4.50 2.45
C CYS A 106 20.44 5.78 3.29
N TYR A 107 19.94 6.87 2.71
CA TYR A 107 19.75 8.14 3.41
C TYR A 107 18.29 8.35 3.78
N LEU A 108 18.05 8.83 5.00
CA LEU A 108 16.74 9.28 5.46
C LEU A 108 16.92 10.56 6.29
N LEU A 109 15.91 11.43 6.30
CA LEU A 109 15.83 12.55 7.23
C LEU A 109 15.95 12.02 8.66
N GLU A 110 16.66 12.77 9.50
CA GLU A 110 17.06 12.34 10.85
C GLU A 110 15.93 11.67 11.67
N PRO A 111 14.69 12.23 11.77
CA PRO A 111 13.62 11.58 12.53
C PRO A 111 13.24 10.19 12.00
N ALA A 112 13.17 10.03 10.68
CA ALA A 112 12.86 8.76 10.04
C ALA A 112 14.02 7.76 10.17
N ALA A 113 15.26 8.23 10.03
CA ALA A 113 16.46 7.41 10.19
C ALA A 113 16.57 6.83 11.62
N GLN A 114 16.33 7.66 12.64
CA GLN A 114 16.32 7.24 14.04
C GLN A 114 15.19 6.27 14.35
N ALA A 115 14.00 6.48 13.77
CA ALA A 115 12.88 5.56 13.89
C ALA A 115 13.19 4.20 13.27
N LEU A 116 13.75 4.17 12.06
CA LEU A 116 14.16 2.93 11.41
C LEU A 116 15.20 2.16 12.21
N ALA A 117 16.15 2.86 12.83
CA ALA A 117 17.14 2.25 13.73
C ALA A 117 16.50 1.61 14.97
N ARG A 118 15.38 2.14 15.48
CA ARG A 118 14.59 1.50 16.56
C ARG A 118 13.87 0.24 16.07
N VAL A 119 13.27 0.27 14.87
CA VAL A 119 12.69 -0.93 14.24
C VAL A 119 13.74 -2.03 14.13
N GLN A 120 14.92 -1.71 13.59
CA GLN A 120 16.04 -2.65 13.44
C GLN A 120 16.42 -3.30 14.77
N ARG A 121 16.61 -2.51 15.84
CA ARG A 121 16.96 -3.04 17.16
C ARG A 121 15.89 -3.97 17.73
N THR A 122 14.61 -3.62 17.56
CA THR A 122 13.49 -4.46 17.99
C THR A 122 13.45 -5.79 17.25
N LEU A 123 13.69 -5.79 15.94
CA LEU A 123 13.74 -7.01 15.12
C LEU A 123 14.98 -7.86 15.43
N GLN A 124 16.12 -7.24 15.68
CA GLN A 124 17.35 -7.95 16.06
C GLN A 124 17.19 -8.76 17.34
N ALA A 125 16.49 -8.22 18.34
CA ALA A 125 16.17 -8.95 19.56
C ALA A 125 15.31 -10.21 19.33
N GLN A 126 14.71 -10.33 18.14
CA GLN A 126 13.87 -11.45 17.71
C GLN A 126 14.58 -12.36 16.68
N GLY A 127 15.89 -12.21 16.49
CA GLY A 127 16.64 -12.95 15.47
C GLY A 127 16.28 -12.54 14.06
N ARG A 128 15.96 -11.27 13.82
CA ARG A 128 15.60 -10.73 12.50
C ARG A 128 16.41 -9.48 12.17
N ALA A 129 16.49 -9.16 10.88
CA ALA A 129 17.10 -7.93 10.41
C ALA A 129 16.27 -7.31 9.28
N LEU A 130 16.41 -6.00 9.08
CA LEU A 130 15.85 -5.32 7.92
C LEU A 130 16.78 -5.47 6.72
N ARG A 131 16.19 -5.76 5.56
CA ARG A 131 16.82 -5.63 4.25
C ARG A 131 16.32 -4.37 3.57
N LEU A 132 17.20 -3.42 3.27
CA LEU A 132 16.83 -2.14 2.68
C LEU A 132 17.05 -2.19 1.16
N TYR A 133 15.99 -1.90 0.40
CA TYR A 133 16.02 -1.89 -1.07
C TYR A 133 16.15 -0.47 -1.62
N ASP A 134 15.47 0.49 -1.00
CA ASP A 134 15.57 1.91 -1.34
C ASP A 134 15.21 2.83 -0.16
N CYS A 135 15.75 4.04 -0.14
CA CYS A 135 15.50 5.07 0.88
C CYS A 135 15.29 6.42 0.19
N TYR A 136 16.06 7.46 0.51
CA TYR A 136 16.07 8.67 -0.30
C TYR A 136 16.36 8.35 -1.78
N ARG A 137 15.44 8.79 -2.64
CA ARG A 137 15.50 8.66 -4.10
C ARG A 137 15.56 10.04 -4.75
N PRO A 138 16.66 10.41 -5.42
CA PRO A 138 16.76 11.69 -6.12
C PRO A 138 15.62 11.91 -7.12
N VAL A 139 15.16 13.15 -7.29
CA VAL A 139 14.12 13.48 -8.29
C VAL A 139 14.50 13.02 -9.69
N ARG A 140 15.78 13.12 -10.09
CA ARG A 140 16.27 12.62 -11.38
C ARG A 140 16.06 11.11 -11.58
N SER A 141 16.06 10.33 -10.50
CA SER A 141 15.79 8.89 -10.55
C SER A 141 14.31 8.63 -10.87
N VAL A 142 13.41 9.40 -10.23
CA VAL A 142 11.97 9.37 -10.52
C VAL A 142 11.70 9.72 -11.98
N GLN A 143 12.33 10.78 -12.50
CA GLN A 143 12.23 11.17 -13.90
C GLN A 143 12.69 10.04 -14.84
N SER A 144 13.76 9.33 -14.48
CA SER A 144 14.22 8.16 -15.25
C SER A 144 13.21 7.00 -15.22
N PHE A 145 12.50 6.79 -14.11
CA PHE A 145 11.46 5.76 -14.02
C PHE A 145 10.24 6.09 -14.87
N VAL A 146 9.81 7.35 -14.84
CA VAL A 146 8.71 7.84 -15.69
C VAL A 146 9.09 7.72 -17.17
N ALA A 147 10.30 8.13 -17.56
CA ALA A 147 10.79 7.97 -18.93
C ALA A 147 10.82 6.49 -19.37
N TRP A 148 11.28 5.60 -18.49
CA TRP A 148 11.26 4.16 -18.75
C TRP A 148 9.83 3.63 -18.90
N ALA A 149 8.88 4.06 -18.06
CA ALA A 149 7.49 3.63 -18.13
C ALA A 149 6.81 4.06 -19.44
N HIS A 150 7.19 5.22 -19.97
CA HIS A 150 6.72 5.75 -21.25
C HIS A 150 7.36 5.10 -22.50
N ASP A 151 8.33 4.20 -22.35
CA ASP A 151 8.87 3.41 -23.45
C ASP A 151 8.17 2.05 -23.54
N PRO A 152 7.09 1.90 -24.34
CA PRO A 152 6.38 0.63 -24.49
C PRO A 152 7.18 -0.42 -25.27
N ALA A 153 8.26 -0.06 -25.96
CA ALA A 153 9.07 -1.01 -26.71
C ALA A 153 10.00 -1.82 -25.80
N ASP A 154 10.47 -1.23 -24.69
CA ASP A 154 11.24 -1.95 -23.68
C ASP A 154 10.32 -2.81 -22.78
N GLN A 155 10.25 -4.10 -23.09
CA GLN A 155 9.48 -5.11 -22.35
C GLN A 155 10.38 -6.11 -21.58
N GLN A 156 11.69 -5.87 -21.48
CA GLN A 156 12.63 -6.86 -20.94
C GLN A 156 12.29 -7.25 -19.50
N ALA A 157 11.86 -6.28 -18.70
CA ALA A 157 11.52 -6.47 -17.29
C ALA A 157 10.12 -7.09 -17.06
N LYS A 158 9.24 -7.15 -18.07
CA LYS A 158 7.84 -7.57 -17.91
C LYS A 158 7.69 -8.93 -17.21
N PRO A 159 8.40 -10.00 -17.61
CA PRO A 159 8.17 -11.33 -17.02
C PRO A 159 8.42 -11.36 -15.50
N ARG A 160 9.36 -10.56 -15.01
CA ARG A 160 9.75 -10.54 -13.60
C ARG A 160 8.95 -9.51 -12.79
N TYR A 161 8.89 -8.27 -13.28
CA TYR A 161 8.45 -7.14 -12.47
C TYR A 161 6.97 -6.78 -12.68
N TYR A 162 6.39 -7.03 -13.85
CA TYR A 162 5.00 -6.64 -14.15
C TYR A 162 4.30 -7.60 -15.14
N PRO A 163 4.30 -8.93 -14.89
CA PRO A 163 3.87 -9.89 -15.91
C PRO A 163 2.38 -9.81 -16.24
N ASN A 164 1.56 -9.36 -15.29
CA ASN A 164 0.10 -9.27 -15.42
C ASN A 164 -0.38 -7.85 -15.73
N ILE A 165 0.54 -6.89 -15.84
CA ILE A 165 0.23 -5.47 -16.04
C ILE A 165 0.83 -5.00 -17.35
N ASP A 166 0.09 -4.17 -18.07
CA ASP A 166 0.62 -3.50 -19.25
C ASP A 166 1.45 -2.31 -18.83
N LYS A 167 2.60 -2.12 -19.48
CA LYS A 167 3.58 -1.11 -19.05
C LYS A 167 2.99 0.30 -18.93
N SER A 168 2.04 0.64 -19.82
CA SER A 168 1.31 1.91 -19.78
C SER A 168 0.48 2.13 -18.51
N ARG A 169 0.11 1.06 -17.80
CA ARG A 169 -0.64 1.11 -16.53
C ARG A 169 0.27 1.17 -15.30
N LEU A 170 1.59 1.15 -15.46
CA LEU A 170 2.50 1.26 -14.31
C LEU A 170 2.44 2.64 -13.66
N LEU A 171 2.03 3.67 -14.41
CA LEU A 171 1.80 5.03 -13.87
C LEU A 171 0.50 5.12 -13.05
N ASP A 172 -0.35 4.08 -13.05
CA ASP A 172 -1.61 4.03 -12.28
C ASP A 172 -1.38 3.59 -10.82
N GLY A 173 -0.31 4.07 -10.19
CA GLY A 173 -0.04 3.88 -8.75
C GLY A 173 1.24 3.13 -8.38
N TYR A 174 1.97 2.53 -9.34
CA TYR A 174 3.25 1.87 -9.06
C TYR A 174 4.45 2.77 -9.34
N ILE A 175 4.37 3.60 -10.39
CA ILE A 175 5.37 4.60 -10.73
C ILE A 175 4.71 5.97 -10.59
N ALA A 176 5.13 6.72 -9.58
CA ALA A 176 4.63 8.07 -9.32
C ALA A 176 5.51 9.13 -10.00
N GLU A 177 4.90 10.15 -10.59
CA GLU A 177 5.60 11.33 -11.11
C GLU A 177 6.26 12.15 -9.99
N HIS A 178 5.72 12.04 -8.78
CA HIS A 178 6.28 12.62 -7.55
C HIS A 178 6.35 11.54 -6.48
N SER A 179 7.57 11.16 -6.07
CA SER A 179 7.78 10.07 -5.11
C SER A 179 7.96 10.59 -3.67
N GLY A 180 7.38 9.86 -2.71
CA GLY A 180 7.65 10.06 -1.28
C GLY A 180 9.13 9.90 -0.93
N HIS A 181 9.84 9.01 -1.63
CA HIS A 181 11.28 8.79 -1.45
C HIS A 181 12.11 10.06 -1.71
N SER A 182 11.69 10.91 -2.63
CA SER A 182 12.37 12.17 -2.90
C SER A 182 12.23 13.18 -1.77
N ARG A 183 11.36 12.94 -0.79
CA ARG A 183 11.18 13.77 0.41
C ARG A 183 11.96 13.23 1.62
N GLY A 184 12.70 12.12 1.46
CA GLY A 184 13.65 11.61 2.45
C GLY A 184 13.03 10.96 3.70
N ALA A 185 11.73 10.70 3.71
CA ALA A 185 11.02 10.08 4.83
C ALA A 185 10.40 8.71 4.49
N THR A 186 10.71 8.17 3.31
CA THR A 186 10.15 6.93 2.77
C THR A 186 11.25 5.89 2.56
N VAL A 187 10.93 4.64 2.85
CA VAL A 187 11.84 3.49 2.75
C VAL A 187 11.11 2.29 2.16
N ASP A 188 11.82 1.58 1.30
CA ASP A 188 11.44 0.27 0.76
C ASP A 188 12.31 -0.80 1.41
N LEU A 189 11.68 -1.77 2.08
CA LEU A 189 12.41 -2.77 2.84
C LEU A 189 11.69 -4.12 2.98
N GLY A 190 12.46 -5.13 3.35
CA GLY A 190 12.00 -6.47 3.68
C GLY A 190 12.58 -6.97 4.99
N LEU A 191 12.30 -8.23 5.29
CA LEU A 191 12.77 -8.90 6.50
C LEU A 191 13.73 -10.02 6.14
N LEU A 192 14.73 -10.17 6.99
CA LEU A 192 15.56 -11.35 7.10
C LEU A 192 15.20 -12.12 8.38
N ASP A 193 15.16 -13.45 8.29
CA ASP A 193 15.20 -14.35 9.43
C ASP A 193 16.65 -14.79 9.64
N CYS A 194 17.24 -14.45 10.78
CA CYS A 194 18.65 -14.62 11.08
C CYS A 194 18.82 -15.71 12.14
N ARG A 195 19.46 -16.81 11.75
CA ARG A 195 19.80 -17.96 12.58
C ARG A 195 21.33 -18.05 12.72
N GLU A 196 21.80 -19.04 13.46
CA GLU A 196 23.24 -19.23 13.72
C GLU A 196 24.06 -19.42 12.43
N ASP A 197 23.47 -20.00 11.39
CA ASP A 197 24.09 -20.29 10.09
C ASP A 197 23.96 -19.15 9.06
N GLY A 198 23.27 -18.06 9.40
CA GLY A 198 23.14 -16.88 8.56
C GLY A 198 21.73 -16.31 8.52
N CYS A 199 21.53 -15.34 7.63
CA CYS A 199 20.25 -14.67 7.43
C CYS A 199 19.63 -15.08 6.08
N VAL A 200 18.35 -15.41 6.08
CA VAL A 200 17.58 -15.76 4.88
C VAL A 200 16.43 -14.77 4.71
N GLU A 201 16.17 -14.36 3.48
CA GLU A 201 15.06 -13.46 3.16
C GLU A 201 13.72 -14.12 3.45
N VAL A 202 12.86 -13.40 4.17
CA VAL A 202 11.53 -13.87 4.53
C VAL A 202 10.65 -13.85 3.30
N ASP A 203 9.97 -14.97 3.02
CA ASP A 203 9.04 -15.06 1.88
C ASP A 203 7.82 -14.13 2.08
N MET A 204 7.76 -13.08 1.26
CA MET A 204 6.65 -12.12 1.23
C MET A 204 5.66 -12.41 0.09
N GLY A 205 5.83 -13.50 -0.66
CA GLY A 205 4.99 -13.91 -1.79
C GLY A 205 5.31 -13.24 -3.12
N THR A 206 6.05 -12.15 -3.09
CA THR A 206 6.62 -11.48 -4.27
C THR A 206 7.99 -10.92 -3.93
N GLY A 207 8.83 -10.68 -4.94
CA GLY A 207 10.03 -9.87 -4.75
C GLY A 207 9.71 -8.36 -4.68
N PHE A 208 10.69 -7.57 -4.25
CA PHE A 208 10.67 -6.11 -4.35
C PHE A 208 10.45 -5.65 -5.81
N ASP A 209 9.79 -4.49 -5.98
CA ASP A 209 9.38 -3.89 -7.27
C ASP A 209 8.48 -4.78 -8.13
N ARG A 210 7.77 -5.74 -7.52
CA ARG A 210 6.73 -6.49 -8.22
C ARG A 210 5.48 -5.62 -8.39
N PHE A 211 5.32 -5.00 -9.55
CA PHE A 211 4.15 -4.22 -9.92
C PHE A 211 2.98 -5.14 -10.31
N ASP A 212 2.29 -5.66 -9.28
CA ASP A 212 1.21 -6.63 -9.42
C ASP A 212 0.26 -6.55 -8.20
N PRO A 213 -1.05 -6.78 -8.33
CA PRO A 213 -1.96 -6.87 -7.19
C PRO A 213 -1.54 -7.91 -6.14
N LEU A 214 -0.77 -8.93 -6.51
CA LEU A 214 -0.19 -9.88 -5.56
C LEU A 214 0.78 -9.21 -4.56
N ALA A 215 1.39 -8.08 -4.93
CA ALA A 215 2.28 -7.31 -4.07
C ALA A 215 1.55 -6.39 -3.07
N HIS A 216 0.24 -6.16 -3.25
CA HIS A 216 -0.56 -5.37 -2.32
C HIS A 216 -0.53 -5.97 -0.92
N THR A 217 -0.30 -5.17 0.11
CA THR A 217 -0.03 -5.63 1.49
C THR A 217 -1.07 -6.63 1.99
N ASP A 218 -2.34 -6.41 1.68
CA ASP A 218 -3.49 -7.22 2.12
C ASP A 218 -3.97 -8.25 1.09
N SER A 219 -3.27 -8.41 -0.04
CA SER A 219 -3.65 -9.27 -1.18
C SER A 219 -4.30 -10.59 -0.74
N PRO A 220 -5.47 -10.97 -1.27
CA PRO A 220 -6.16 -12.20 -0.88
C PRO A 220 -5.45 -13.46 -1.42
N ASP A 221 -4.60 -13.32 -2.44
CA ASP A 221 -4.02 -14.43 -3.20
C ASP A 221 -2.68 -14.94 -2.64
N ILE A 222 -2.23 -14.37 -1.51
CA ILE A 222 -1.02 -14.84 -0.80
C ILE A 222 -1.35 -15.93 0.22
N THR A 223 -0.36 -16.77 0.51
CA THR A 223 -0.51 -17.83 1.51
C THR A 223 -0.69 -17.26 2.93
N PRO A 224 -1.27 -18.02 3.88
CA PRO A 224 -1.37 -17.59 5.27
C PRO A 224 -0.02 -17.26 5.92
N GLN A 225 1.08 -17.93 5.52
CA GLN A 225 2.41 -17.63 6.04
C GLN A 225 2.93 -16.29 5.50
N GLN A 226 2.79 -16.02 4.20
CA GLN A 226 3.18 -14.74 3.59
C GLN A 226 2.39 -13.57 4.19
N ARG A 227 1.09 -13.77 4.46
CA ARG A 227 0.27 -12.77 5.18
C ARG A 227 0.81 -12.48 6.57
N ARG A 228 1.18 -13.51 7.35
CA ARG A 228 1.81 -13.34 8.67
C ARG A 228 3.15 -12.59 8.57
N ASN A 229 3.94 -12.89 7.55
CA ASN A 229 5.23 -12.22 7.33
C ASN A 229 5.07 -10.73 7.02
N ARG A 230 4.14 -10.38 6.10
CA ARG A 230 3.80 -8.98 5.80
C ARG A 230 3.25 -8.26 7.04
N GLN A 231 2.40 -8.93 7.83
CA GLN A 231 1.86 -8.37 9.06
C GLN A 231 2.96 -8.10 10.10
N LEU A 232 3.93 -9.01 10.25
CA LEU A 232 5.08 -8.80 11.16
C LEU A 232 5.84 -7.53 10.78
N LEU A 233 6.16 -7.36 9.50
CA LEU A 233 6.85 -6.16 9.02
C LEU A 233 5.99 -4.91 9.23
N LEU A 234 4.71 -4.98 8.88
CA LEU A 234 3.75 -3.89 9.05
C LEU A 234 3.67 -3.42 10.51
N ASP A 235 3.57 -4.35 11.46
CA ASP A 235 3.45 -4.05 12.88
C ASP A 235 4.76 -3.47 13.42
N ALA A 236 5.92 -4.03 13.04
CA ALA A 236 7.23 -3.52 13.45
C ALA A 236 7.45 -2.09 12.95
N MET A 237 7.11 -1.81 11.70
CA MET A 237 7.23 -0.47 11.11
C MET A 237 6.24 0.52 11.75
N ARG A 238 4.98 0.13 11.94
CA ARG A 238 3.94 0.98 12.55
C ARG A 238 4.25 1.36 13.99
N ALA A 239 4.84 0.45 14.77
CA ALA A 239 5.24 0.71 16.14
C ALA A 239 6.19 1.91 16.27
N GLU A 240 6.93 2.23 15.22
CA GLU A 240 7.89 3.33 15.17
C GLU A 240 7.44 4.49 14.26
N GLY A 241 6.14 4.58 13.95
CA GLY A 241 5.56 5.74 13.26
C GLY A 241 5.59 5.67 11.73
N PHE A 242 5.87 4.52 11.15
CA PHE A 242 5.79 4.34 9.69
C PHE A 242 4.39 3.90 9.24
N ALA A 243 3.92 4.50 8.15
CA ALA A 243 2.68 4.13 7.47
C ALA A 243 3.00 3.39 6.16
N ASN A 244 2.41 2.21 5.98
CA ASN A 244 2.54 1.43 4.75
C ASN A 244 1.72 2.03 3.60
N TYR A 245 2.23 1.91 2.37
CA TYR A 245 1.44 2.11 1.16
C TYR A 245 0.75 0.80 0.76
N PRO A 246 -0.60 0.74 0.68
CA PRO A 246 -1.31 -0.52 0.54
C PRO A 246 -0.98 -1.35 -0.72
N MET A 247 -0.54 -0.70 -1.80
CA MET A 247 -0.24 -1.40 -3.05
C MET A 247 1.12 -2.13 -3.05
N GLU A 248 1.96 -1.87 -2.05
CA GLU A 248 3.34 -2.33 -1.98
C GLU A 248 3.70 -2.76 -0.55
N TRP A 249 3.85 -4.08 -0.33
CA TRP A 249 4.14 -4.61 1.01
C TRP A 249 5.45 -4.10 1.61
N TRP A 250 6.40 -3.66 0.79
CA TRP A 250 7.73 -3.20 1.20
C TRP A 250 7.79 -1.70 1.51
N HIS A 251 6.78 -0.91 1.12
CA HIS A 251 6.87 0.55 1.08
C HIS A 251 6.29 1.23 2.31
N TYR A 252 7.07 2.08 2.96
CA TYR A 252 6.72 2.73 4.22
C TYR A 252 7.18 4.19 4.28
N THR A 253 6.29 5.09 4.72
CA THR A 253 6.61 6.51 4.95
C THR A 253 6.46 6.88 6.41
N PHE A 254 7.47 7.51 7.00
CA PHE A 254 7.43 8.01 8.38
C PHE A 254 6.41 9.15 8.53
N ARG A 255 5.59 9.10 9.58
CA ARG A 255 4.49 10.06 9.81
C ARG A 255 4.59 10.74 11.19
N PRO A 256 4.30 12.05 11.29
CA PRO A 256 4.15 12.98 10.16
C PRO A 256 5.47 13.12 9.39
N GLU A 257 5.38 13.40 8.09
CA GLU A 257 6.58 13.60 7.28
C GLU A 257 7.27 14.91 7.71
N PRO A 258 8.60 14.93 7.92
CA PRO A 258 9.27 16.15 8.41
C PRO A 258 9.20 17.32 7.41
N THR A 259 9.29 17.04 6.11
CA THR A 259 9.25 18.06 5.03
C THR A 259 8.34 17.61 3.88
N PRO A 260 7.00 17.59 4.05
CA PRO A 260 6.07 17.00 3.10
C PRO A 260 6.02 17.72 1.74
N ASP A 261 6.38 19.00 1.71
CA ASP A 261 6.36 19.85 0.51
C ASP A 261 7.77 20.07 -0.09
N THR A 262 8.78 19.33 0.36
CA THR A 262 10.17 19.47 -0.09
C THR A 262 10.73 18.16 -0.63
N ALA A 263 11.15 18.17 -1.89
CA ALA A 263 11.88 17.08 -2.53
C ALA A 263 13.39 17.42 -2.64
N TYR A 264 14.23 16.41 -2.82
CA TYR A 264 15.69 16.55 -2.93
C TYR A 264 16.22 15.88 -4.21
N ASP A 265 17.28 16.44 -4.79
CA ASP A 265 17.89 15.94 -6.03
C ASP A 265 19.42 15.97 -6.02
N PHE A 266 20.04 15.56 -4.92
CA PHE A 266 21.48 15.27 -4.88
C PHE A 266 21.75 13.77 -5.07
N PRO A 267 22.89 13.35 -5.65
CA PRO A 267 23.22 11.93 -5.80
C PRO A 267 23.45 11.21 -4.47
N VAL A 268 23.08 9.94 -4.42
CA VAL A 268 23.42 9.00 -3.34
C VAL A 268 24.86 8.53 -3.56
N ARG A 269 25.79 8.82 -2.63
CA ARG A 269 27.25 8.63 -2.80
C ARG A 269 27.98 8.26 -1.52
#